data_AF-A0A545SAN5-F1
#
_entry.id   AF-A0A545SAN5-F1
#
_cell.length_a   1.000
_cell.length_b   1.000
_cell.length_c   1.000
_cell.angle_alpha   90.00
_cell.angle_beta   90.00
_cell.angle_gamma   90.00
#
_symmetry.space_group_name_H-M   'P 1'
#
loop_
_entity.id
_entity.type
_entity.pdbx_description
1 polymer ?
#
loop_
_entity_poly.entity_id
_entity_poly.type
_entity_poly.pdbx_seq_one_letter_code
_entity_poly.pdbx_strand_id
1 'polypeptide(L)'
;MAEYELLQGVHIAPTPAGAYFAVSSPVEDRARATLIRLLSKPSSPPFQSATLGEISGATDPQEGLEHVYRLQELGLVQGLSDEKHPPSGALETSLPGILAELAGRGKAMLADEQGFYLATHGFHHETAEELAGLSADLGSMHTRHLGLIDGNLGLHTSAWALINAGGLSEMGFWPLFIGRYRFVLIVSGTPNLNQPAMLDLVWMLFRRYGT
;
A
#
# COMPACT_ATOMS: atom_id res chain seq x y z
N MET A 1 3.25 -14.20 -30.54
CA MET A 1 3.52 -13.19 -29.49
C MET A 1 2.67 -11.99 -29.81
N ALA A 2 1.94 -11.44 -28.84
CA ALA A 2 1.32 -10.14 -29.02
C ALA A 2 2.44 -9.08 -29.01
N GLU A 3 2.33 -8.08 -29.88
CA GLU A 3 3.25 -6.95 -29.94
C GLU A 3 2.62 -5.80 -29.15
N TYR A 4 3.32 -5.28 -28.16
CA TYR A 4 2.84 -4.20 -27.31
C TYR A 4 3.53 -2.89 -27.71
N GLU A 5 2.84 -1.78 -27.49
CA GLU A 5 3.33 -0.43 -27.80
C GLU A 5 3.15 0.52 -26.60
N LEU A 6 4.04 1.50 -26.48
CA LEU A 6 3.92 2.57 -25.49
C LEU A 6 2.91 3.61 -25.94
N LEU A 7 1.92 3.87 -25.10
CA LEU A 7 1.03 5.01 -25.28
C LEU A 7 1.79 6.31 -24.96
N GLN A 8 1.71 7.29 -25.86
CA GLN A 8 2.40 8.57 -25.72
C GLN A 8 1.61 9.54 -24.84
N GLY A 9 2.31 10.45 -24.15
CA GLY A 9 1.68 11.53 -23.38
C GLY A 9 0.99 11.09 -22.10
N VAL A 10 1.36 9.93 -21.54
CA VAL A 10 0.86 9.46 -20.23
C VAL A 10 1.99 9.32 -19.22
N HIS A 11 1.62 9.46 -17.95
CA HIS A 11 2.47 9.16 -16.80
C HIS A 11 2.01 7.84 -16.20
N ILE A 12 2.96 7.00 -15.75
CA ILE A 12 2.63 5.72 -15.12
C ILE A 12 2.61 5.87 -13.60
N ALA A 13 1.57 5.33 -12.97
CA ALA A 13 1.46 5.28 -11.52
C ALA A 13 0.80 3.97 -11.08
N PRO A 14 1.01 3.52 -9.83
CA PRO A 14 0.16 2.50 -9.23
C PRO A 14 -1.29 2.97 -9.16
N THR A 15 -2.23 2.03 -9.20
CA THR A 15 -3.60 2.28 -8.72
C THR A 15 -3.64 2.24 -7.19
N PRO A 16 -4.75 2.62 -6.52
CA PRO A 16 -4.92 2.35 -5.08
C PRO A 16 -4.71 0.87 -4.72
N ALA A 17 -5.22 -0.04 -5.54
CA ALA A 17 -5.02 -1.47 -5.38
C ALA A 17 -3.55 -1.87 -5.56
N GLY A 18 -2.86 -1.30 -6.57
CA GLY A 18 -1.43 -1.50 -6.77
C GLY A 18 -0.58 -0.98 -5.61
N ALA A 19 -0.92 0.19 -5.06
CA ALA A 19 -0.24 0.75 -3.90
C ALA A 19 -0.40 -0.16 -2.68
N TYR A 20 -1.62 -0.64 -2.39
CA TYR A 20 -1.84 -1.61 -1.32
C TYR A 20 -1.12 -2.94 -1.59
N PHE A 21 -1.21 -3.47 -2.83
CA PHE A 21 -0.54 -4.70 -3.22
C PHE A 21 0.96 -4.60 -3.00
N ALA A 22 1.60 -3.45 -3.28
CA ALA A 22 3.03 -3.25 -3.10
C ALA A 22 3.49 -3.40 -1.64
N VAL A 23 2.60 -3.16 -0.67
CA VAL A 23 2.93 -3.10 0.76
C VAL A 23 2.21 -4.13 1.60
N SER A 24 1.36 -4.98 1.02
CA SER A 24 0.59 -5.98 1.77
C SER A 24 1.42 -7.18 2.26
N SER A 25 2.62 -7.36 1.71
CA SER A 25 3.54 -8.47 2.02
C SER A 25 5.00 -8.03 1.88
N PRO A 26 5.92 -8.57 2.69
CA PRO A 26 7.36 -8.37 2.53
C PRO A 26 7.99 -9.32 1.50
N VAL A 27 7.23 -10.25 0.93
CA VAL A 27 7.74 -11.23 -0.05
C VAL A 27 8.11 -10.54 -1.35
N GLU A 28 9.34 -10.74 -1.79
CA GLU A 28 9.83 -10.18 -3.05
C GLU A 28 9.18 -10.88 -4.26
N ASP A 29 8.60 -10.08 -5.14
CA ASP A 29 8.11 -10.53 -6.44
C ASP A 29 8.29 -9.43 -7.49
N ARG A 30 8.30 -9.80 -8.78
CA ARG A 30 8.57 -8.87 -9.88
C ARG A 30 7.53 -7.75 -9.97
N ALA A 31 6.26 -8.02 -9.70
CA ALA A 31 5.20 -7.02 -9.74
C ALA A 31 5.40 -5.99 -8.62
N ARG A 32 5.65 -6.47 -7.39
CA ARG A 32 5.95 -5.63 -6.23
C ARG A 32 7.20 -4.79 -6.44
N ALA A 33 8.26 -5.37 -7.00
CA ALA A 33 9.48 -4.63 -7.32
C ALA A 33 9.21 -3.47 -8.28
N THR A 34 8.39 -3.66 -9.31
CA THR A 34 7.97 -2.59 -10.23
C THR A 34 7.16 -1.50 -9.52
N LEU A 35 6.20 -1.89 -8.69
CA LEU A 35 5.36 -0.95 -7.94
C LEU A 35 6.16 -0.15 -6.92
N ILE A 36 7.09 -0.78 -6.20
CA ILE A 36 8.00 -0.11 -5.27
C ILE A 36 8.88 0.91 -6.03
N ARG A 37 9.44 0.54 -7.20
CA ARG A 37 10.22 1.47 -8.02
C ARG A 37 9.42 2.70 -8.46
N LEU A 38 8.12 2.53 -8.75
CA LEU A 38 7.22 3.65 -9.05
C LEU A 38 6.97 4.52 -7.81
N LEU A 39 6.67 3.91 -6.66
CA LEU A 39 6.40 4.61 -5.39
C LEU A 39 7.62 5.32 -4.81
N SER A 40 8.83 4.88 -5.16
CA SER A 40 10.08 5.55 -4.78
C SER A 40 10.40 6.79 -5.60
N LYS A 41 9.70 7.02 -6.74
CA LYS A 41 9.90 8.22 -7.55
C LYS A 41 9.25 9.45 -6.89
N PRO A 42 9.79 10.66 -7.13
CA PRO A 42 9.26 11.88 -6.53
C PRO A 42 7.85 12.24 -7.01
N SER A 43 7.49 11.77 -8.20
CA SER A 43 6.22 11.96 -8.90
C SER A 43 6.01 10.80 -9.89
N SER A 44 4.82 10.69 -10.49
CA SER A 44 4.56 9.71 -11.55
C SER A 44 5.40 10.05 -12.79
N PRO A 45 6.34 9.19 -13.23
CA PRO A 45 7.18 9.49 -14.38
C PRO A 45 6.40 9.40 -15.70
N PRO A 46 6.81 10.15 -16.74
CA PRO A 46 6.36 9.92 -18.11
C PRO A 46 6.63 8.47 -18.53
N PHE A 47 5.65 7.80 -19.14
CA PHE A 47 5.79 6.41 -19.56
C PHE A 47 6.50 6.31 -20.92
N GLN A 48 7.84 6.26 -20.86
CA GLN A 48 8.74 6.20 -22.02
C GLN A 48 9.68 5.00 -21.88
N SER A 49 10.42 4.68 -22.94
CA SER A 49 11.33 3.50 -22.97
C SER A 49 12.36 3.50 -21.83
N ALA A 50 12.86 4.67 -21.43
CA ALA A 50 13.78 4.78 -20.28
C ALA A 50 13.08 4.37 -18.97
N THR A 51 11.91 4.94 -18.70
CA THR A 51 11.06 4.59 -17.55
C THR A 51 10.70 3.10 -17.54
N LEU A 52 10.34 2.55 -18.70
CA LEU A 52 9.99 1.14 -18.86
C LEU A 52 11.14 0.22 -18.40
N GLY A 53 12.36 0.44 -18.91
CA GLY A 53 13.52 -0.35 -18.51
C GLY A 53 13.81 -0.22 -17.01
N GLU A 54 13.73 0.99 -16.47
CA GLU A 54 13.96 1.26 -15.05
C GLU A 54 12.98 0.52 -14.13
N ILE A 55 11.68 0.57 -14.43
CA ILE A 55 10.63 0.02 -13.53
C ILE A 55 10.41 -1.47 -13.73
N SER A 56 10.61 -1.99 -14.94
CA SER A 56 10.42 -3.42 -15.24
C SER A 56 11.65 -4.26 -14.91
N GLY A 57 12.85 -3.64 -14.90
CA GLY A 57 14.12 -4.34 -14.79
C GLY A 57 14.44 -5.24 -15.99
N ALA A 58 13.68 -5.15 -17.09
CA ALA A 58 13.87 -5.97 -18.28
C ALA A 58 14.92 -5.35 -19.21
N THR A 59 15.73 -6.22 -19.83
CA THR A 59 16.69 -5.82 -20.87
C THR A 59 16.02 -5.70 -22.23
N ASP A 60 15.00 -6.53 -22.49
CA ASP A 60 14.18 -6.51 -23.70
C ASP A 60 12.96 -5.59 -23.50
N PRO A 61 12.77 -4.54 -24.33
CA PRO A 61 11.59 -3.69 -24.28
C PRO A 61 10.26 -4.43 -24.40
N GLN A 62 10.15 -5.48 -25.22
CA GLN A 62 8.88 -6.21 -25.38
C GLN A 62 8.54 -7.01 -24.12
N GLU A 63 9.53 -7.61 -23.46
CA GLU A 63 9.33 -8.27 -22.16
C GLU A 63 8.89 -7.25 -21.08
N GLY A 64 9.48 -6.05 -21.09
CA GLY A 64 9.09 -4.97 -20.20
C GLY A 64 7.64 -4.53 -20.43
N LEU A 65 7.23 -4.39 -21.70
CA LEU A 65 5.86 -4.01 -22.07
C LEU A 65 4.85 -5.08 -21.69
N GLU A 66 5.15 -6.36 -21.98
CA GLU A 66 4.30 -7.48 -21.58
C GLU A 66 4.11 -7.52 -20.06
N HIS A 67 5.18 -7.29 -19.28
CA HIS A 67 5.11 -7.20 -17.83
C HIS A 67 4.18 -6.08 -17.36
N VAL A 68 4.36 -4.85 -17.88
CA VAL A 68 3.51 -3.71 -17.50
C VAL A 68 2.05 -3.93 -17.94
N TYR A 69 1.83 -4.51 -19.12
CA TYR A 69 0.49 -4.86 -19.58
C TYR A 69 -0.20 -5.85 -18.63
N ARG A 70 0.51 -6.88 -18.14
CA ARG A 70 -0.04 -7.79 -17.12
C ARG A 70 -0.39 -7.06 -15.82
N LEU A 71 0.44 -6.11 -15.37
CA LEU A 71 0.11 -5.30 -14.20
C LEU A 71 -1.14 -4.44 -14.42
N GLN A 72 -1.35 -3.96 -15.65
CA GLN A 72 -2.53 -3.20 -16.02
C GLN A 72 -3.79 -4.07 -16.02
N GLU A 73 -3.73 -5.28 -16.59
CA GLU A 73 -4.83 -6.27 -16.56
C GLU A 73 -5.20 -6.68 -15.14
N LEU A 74 -4.22 -6.75 -14.23
CA LEU A 74 -4.44 -6.98 -12.80
C LEU A 74 -4.96 -5.73 -12.06
N GLY A 75 -5.10 -4.59 -12.73
CA GLY A 75 -5.55 -3.34 -12.15
C GLY A 75 -4.55 -2.73 -11.15
N LEU A 76 -3.25 -3.05 -11.25
CA LEU A 76 -2.21 -2.60 -10.33
C LEU A 76 -1.53 -1.30 -10.79
N VAL A 77 -1.53 -1.02 -12.09
CA VAL A 77 -0.97 0.22 -12.67
C VAL A 77 -1.99 0.92 -13.55
N GLN A 78 -1.82 2.23 -13.70
CA GLN A 78 -2.65 3.10 -14.51
C GLN A 78 -1.80 4.12 -15.27
N GLY A 79 -2.30 4.54 -16.43
CA GLY A 79 -1.83 5.72 -17.15
C GLY A 79 -2.60 6.96 -16.71
N LEU A 80 -1.89 8.04 -16.41
CA LEU A 80 -2.45 9.33 -16.03
C LEU A 80 -2.13 10.36 -17.12
N SER A 81 -3.09 11.24 -17.43
CA SER A 81 -2.88 12.34 -18.38
C SER A 81 -1.90 13.39 -17.83
N ASP A 82 -1.94 13.62 -16.52
CA ASP A 82 -1.10 14.59 -15.82
C ASP A 82 -0.17 13.92 -14.81
N GLU A 83 0.93 14.60 -14.51
CA GLU A 83 1.87 14.18 -13.48
C GLU A 83 1.20 14.24 -12.09
N LYS A 84 1.17 13.11 -11.38
CA LYS A 84 0.75 13.02 -9.98
C LYS A 84 1.94 13.12 -9.05
N HIS A 85 1.78 13.91 -8.00
CA HIS A 85 2.71 14.01 -6.89
C HIS A 85 2.10 13.37 -5.63
N PRO A 86 2.91 12.77 -4.74
CA PRO A 86 2.45 12.43 -3.41
C PRO A 86 2.11 13.71 -2.64
N PRO A 87 1.27 13.64 -1.59
CA PRO A 87 1.01 14.77 -0.71
C PRO A 87 2.31 15.40 -0.21
N SER A 88 2.38 16.73 -0.25
CA SER A 88 3.50 17.49 0.29
C SER A 88 3.30 17.79 1.78
N GLY A 89 4.39 18.09 2.48
CA GLY A 89 4.36 18.49 3.89
C GLY A 89 4.79 17.39 4.86
N ALA A 90 4.58 17.67 6.16
CA ALA A 90 4.92 16.77 7.25
C ALA A 90 3.82 15.69 7.43
N LEU A 91 4.21 14.50 7.89
CA LEU A 91 3.30 13.37 8.08
C LEU A 91 2.16 13.73 9.05
N GLU A 92 2.50 14.43 10.12
CA GLU A 92 1.60 14.85 11.20
C GLU A 92 0.45 15.73 10.68
N THR A 93 0.70 16.52 9.63
CA THR A 93 -0.29 17.40 9.02
C THR A 93 -1.12 16.69 7.96
N SER A 94 -0.50 15.83 7.16
CA SER A 94 -1.15 15.20 5.99
C SER A 94 -1.90 13.91 6.33
N LEU A 95 -1.40 13.10 7.28
CA LEU A 95 -1.98 11.81 7.62
C LEU A 95 -3.43 11.90 8.15
N PRO A 96 -3.81 12.84 9.04
CA PRO A 96 -5.18 12.88 9.56
C PRO A 96 -6.27 12.98 8.48
N GLY A 97 -6.02 13.75 7.42
CA GLY A 97 -6.94 13.89 6.28
C GLY A 97 -7.03 12.60 5.45
N ILE A 98 -5.88 11.99 5.15
CA ILE A 98 -5.79 10.71 4.42
C ILE A 98 -6.50 9.59 5.20
N LEU A 99 -6.28 9.52 6.51
CA LEU A 99 -6.93 8.56 7.40
C LEU A 99 -8.45 8.78 7.45
N ALA A 100 -8.92 10.04 7.43
CA ALA A 100 -10.35 10.36 7.37
C ALA A 100 -10.99 9.80 6.11
N GLU A 101 -10.35 9.99 4.95
CA GLU A 101 -10.85 9.43 3.70
C GLU A 101 -10.92 7.90 3.76
N LEU A 102 -9.84 7.24 4.22
CA LEU A 102 -9.76 5.77 4.31
C LEU A 102 -10.79 5.18 5.28
N ALA A 103 -11.11 5.91 6.36
CA ALA A 103 -12.12 5.52 7.33
C ALA A 103 -13.56 5.75 6.84
N GLY A 104 -13.77 6.68 5.90
CA GLY A 104 -15.09 7.11 5.48
C GLY A 104 -15.88 7.72 6.65
N ARG A 105 -16.88 6.99 7.17
CA ARG A 105 -17.66 7.42 8.36
C ARG A 105 -17.08 6.91 9.69
N GLY A 106 -16.05 6.07 9.62
CA GLY A 106 -15.41 5.48 10.78
C GLY A 106 -14.26 6.32 11.31
N LYS A 107 -13.35 5.64 11.99
CA LYS A 107 -12.11 6.13 12.58
C LYS A 107 -10.96 5.36 11.98
N ALA A 108 -9.79 5.99 11.87
CA ALA A 108 -8.59 5.30 11.44
C ALA A 108 -7.35 5.85 12.13
N MET A 109 -6.30 5.04 12.23
CA MET A 109 -5.00 5.46 12.72
C MET A 109 -3.90 4.67 12.02
N LEU A 110 -2.69 5.22 12.05
CA LEU A 110 -1.49 4.55 11.57
C LEU A 110 -0.55 4.33 12.75
N ALA A 111 -0.12 3.09 12.97
CA ALA A 111 0.86 2.73 13.98
C ALA A 111 2.11 2.10 13.36
N ASP A 112 3.22 2.14 14.09
CA ASP A 112 4.43 1.41 13.76
C ASP A 112 4.46 0.02 14.41
N GLU A 113 5.52 -0.74 14.13
CA GLU A 113 5.69 -2.08 14.65
C GLU A 113 5.97 -2.16 16.16
N GLN A 114 6.34 -1.04 16.78
CA GLN A 114 6.69 -0.93 18.20
C GLN A 114 5.48 -0.57 19.06
N GLY A 115 4.33 -0.31 18.43
CA GLY A 115 3.10 0.04 19.13
C GLY A 115 2.96 1.53 19.40
N PHE A 116 3.64 2.39 18.63
CA PHE A 116 3.42 3.83 18.65
C PHE A 116 2.59 4.26 17.46
N TYR A 117 1.60 5.12 17.68
CA TYR A 117 0.81 5.67 16.58
C TYR A 117 1.42 6.98 16.06
N LEU A 118 1.43 7.13 14.73
CA LEU A 118 1.96 8.31 14.03
C LEU A 118 0.88 9.38 13.88
N ALA A 119 -0.35 8.97 13.57
CA ALA A 119 -1.49 9.86 13.39
C ALA A 119 -2.80 9.09 13.60
N THR A 120 -3.86 9.84 13.90
CA THR A 120 -5.20 9.30 14.11
C THR A 120 -6.27 10.24 13.59
N HIS A 121 -7.39 9.66 13.18
CA HIS A 121 -8.65 10.30 12.85
C HIS A 121 -9.76 9.67 13.69
N GLY A 122 -10.34 10.46 14.59
CA GLY A 122 -11.56 10.10 15.34
C GLY A 122 -11.36 9.21 16.59
N PHE A 123 -10.17 8.64 16.82
CA PHE A 123 -9.84 8.02 18.12
C PHE A 123 -9.35 9.06 19.11
N HIS A 124 -9.69 8.87 20.39
CA HIS A 124 -9.04 9.58 21.49
C HIS A 124 -7.61 9.04 21.67
N HIS A 125 -6.72 9.87 22.22
CA HIS A 125 -5.31 9.56 22.41
C HIS A 125 -5.09 8.23 23.15
N GLU A 126 -5.73 8.06 24.30
CA GLU A 126 -5.65 6.84 25.12
C GLU A 126 -6.07 5.58 24.34
N THR A 127 -7.19 5.66 23.59
CA THR A 127 -7.63 4.54 22.75
C THR A 127 -6.64 4.25 21.61
N ALA A 128 -6.02 5.29 21.04
CA ALA A 128 -5.04 5.12 19.97
C ALA A 128 -3.75 4.45 20.46
N GLU A 129 -3.29 4.78 21.67
CA GLU A 129 -2.12 4.12 22.28
C GLU A 129 -2.38 2.63 22.53
N GLU A 130 -3.53 2.28 23.12
CA GLU A 130 -3.90 0.87 23.36
C GLU A 130 -4.07 0.09 22.05
N LEU A 131 -4.68 0.69 21.02
CA LEU A 131 -4.82 0.06 19.70
C LEU A 131 -3.47 -0.14 19.00
N ALA A 132 -2.53 0.79 19.17
CA ALA A 132 -1.19 0.66 18.63
C ALA A 132 -0.44 -0.50 19.30
N GLY A 133 -0.50 -0.60 20.64
CA GLY A 133 0.04 -1.74 21.38
C GLY A 133 -0.54 -3.08 20.92
N LEU A 134 -1.88 -3.16 20.81
CA LEU A 134 -2.56 -4.36 20.29
C LEU A 134 -2.08 -4.72 18.87
N SER A 135 -1.86 -3.73 18.01
CA SER A 135 -1.38 -3.98 16.64
C SER A 135 0.05 -4.57 16.59
N ALA A 136 0.90 -4.22 17.55
CA ALA A 136 2.23 -4.78 17.69
C ALA A 136 2.16 -6.25 18.16
N ASP A 137 1.27 -6.54 19.11
CA ASP A 137 1.01 -7.90 19.59
C ASP A 137 0.46 -8.80 18.47
N LEU A 138 -0.50 -8.30 17.67
CA LEU A 138 -1.03 -9.01 16.51
C LEU A 138 0.06 -9.30 15.47
N GLY A 139 0.96 -8.34 15.22
CA GLY A 139 2.11 -8.56 14.34
C GLY A 139 3.02 -9.69 14.85
N SER A 140 3.33 -9.70 16.15
CA SER A 140 4.14 -10.74 16.79
C SER A 140 3.45 -12.11 16.76
N MET A 141 2.14 -12.15 16.99
CA MET A 141 1.33 -13.36 16.86
C MET A 141 1.33 -13.89 15.42
N HIS A 142 1.09 -13.02 14.44
CA HIS A 142 1.07 -13.38 13.02
C HIS A 142 2.41 -14.02 12.60
N THR A 143 3.53 -13.38 12.93
CA THR A 143 4.88 -13.90 12.61
C THR A 143 5.10 -15.29 13.20
N ARG A 144 4.70 -15.54 14.46
CA ARG A 144 4.81 -16.87 15.08
C ARG A 144 4.00 -17.95 14.38
N HIS A 145 2.92 -17.58 13.69
CA HIS A 145 2.00 -18.50 13.03
C HIS A 145 2.04 -18.41 11.50
N LEU A 146 3.04 -17.74 10.92
CA LEU A 146 3.14 -17.51 9.48
C LEU A 146 3.10 -18.81 8.67
N GLY A 147 3.82 -19.85 9.11
CA GLY A 147 3.82 -21.15 8.42
C GLY A 147 2.46 -21.86 8.40
N LEU A 148 1.63 -21.65 9.43
CA LEU A 148 0.26 -22.17 9.44
C LEU A 148 -0.64 -21.37 8.49
N ILE A 149 -0.58 -20.04 8.58
CA ILE A 149 -1.48 -19.13 7.85
C ILE A 149 -1.17 -19.16 6.35
N ASP A 150 0.08 -18.92 5.96
CA ASP A 150 0.49 -18.84 4.57
C ASP A 150 0.69 -20.23 3.96
N GLY A 151 1.39 -21.13 4.67
CA GLY A 151 1.75 -22.45 4.15
C GLY A 151 0.58 -23.45 4.15
N ASN A 152 -0.01 -23.71 5.32
CA ASN A 152 -1.02 -24.77 5.45
C ASN A 152 -2.41 -24.33 4.99
N LEU A 153 -2.79 -23.07 5.29
CA LEU A 153 -4.12 -22.55 4.94
C LEU A 153 -4.15 -21.80 3.61
N GLY A 154 -2.99 -21.45 3.02
CA GLY A 154 -2.92 -20.71 1.77
C GLY A 154 -3.48 -19.28 1.87
N LEU A 155 -3.51 -18.72 3.08
CA LEU A 155 -4.05 -17.38 3.32
C LEU A 155 -2.92 -16.36 3.17
N HIS A 156 -2.78 -15.83 1.96
CA HIS A 156 -1.76 -14.82 1.61
C HIS A 156 -2.14 -13.41 2.09
N THR A 157 -2.43 -13.27 3.38
CA THR A 157 -2.76 -12.00 4.04
C THR A 157 -2.13 -11.91 5.41
N SER A 158 -1.73 -10.70 5.78
CA SER A 158 -1.26 -10.35 7.12
C SER A 158 -2.28 -9.53 7.92
N ALA A 159 -3.44 -9.24 7.32
CA ALA A 159 -4.48 -8.45 7.95
C ALA A 159 -5.31 -9.25 8.95
N TRP A 160 -5.71 -8.59 10.04
CA TRP A 160 -6.56 -9.14 11.10
C TRP A 160 -7.79 -8.25 11.30
N ALA A 161 -8.91 -8.82 11.76
CA ALA A 161 -10.09 -8.04 12.07
C ALA A 161 -10.89 -8.62 13.24
N LEU A 162 -11.49 -7.72 14.03
CA LEU A 162 -12.62 -8.01 14.90
C LEU A 162 -13.89 -7.92 14.05
N ILE A 163 -14.72 -8.96 14.11
CA ILE A 163 -15.92 -9.07 13.29
C ILE A 163 -17.18 -9.14 14.17
N ASN A 164 -18.26 -8.53 13.69
CA ASN A 164 -19.57 -8.68 14.33
C ASN A 164 -20.21 -10.04 13.96
N ALA A 165 -21.37 -10.33 14.55
CA ALA A 165 -22.11 -11.58 14.29
C ALA A 165 -22.53 -11.76 12.82
N GLY A 166 -22.54 -10.69 12.03
CA GLY A 166 -22.78 -10.72 10.58
C GLY A 166 -21.53 -10.95 9.74
N GLY A 167 -20.35 -11.11 10.36
CA GLY A 167 -19.07 -11.30 9.66
C GLY A 167 -18.46 -10.01 9.09
N LEU A 168 -19.02 -8.84 9.41
CA LEU A 168 -18.48 -7.55 8.97
C LEU A 168 -17.41 -7.06 9.94
N SER A 169 -16.34 -6.47 9.40
CA SER A 169 -15.27 -5.84 10.19
C SER A 169 -15.84 -4.70 11.04
N GLU A 170 -15.62 -4.78 12.35
CA GLU A 170 -15.81 -3.67 13.30
C GLU A 170 -14.50 -2.92 13.55
N MET A 171 -13.38 -3.64 13.51
CA MET A 171 -12.03 -3.08 13.60
C MET A 171 -11.07 -3.96 12.82
N GLY A 172 -10.37 -3.41 11.84
CA GLY A 172 -9.35 -4.13 11.09
C GLY A 172 -7.96 -3.53 11.27
N PHE A 173 -6.96 -4.38 11.05
CA PHE A 173 -5.53 -4.12 11.19
C PHE A 173 -4.87 -4.58 9.88
N TRP A 174 -4.38 -3.65 9.07
CA TRP A 174 -3.74 -3.92 7.79
C TRP A 174 -2.25 -3.56 7.88
N PRO A 175 -1.36 -4.55 8.02
CA PRO A 175 0.08 -4.31 7.96
C PRO A 175 0.48 -3.74 6.60
N LEU A 176 1.35 -2.73 6.63
CA LEU A 176 1.94 -2.07 5.46
C LEU A 176 3.47 -2.16 5.58
N PHE A 177 4.10 -2.94 4.72
CA PHE A 177 5.54 -3.14 4.68
C PHE A 177 6.18 -2.08 3.76
N ILE A 178 6.98 -1.18 4.36
CA ILE A 178 7.64 -0.06 3.69
C ILE A 178 9.15 -0.15 3.94
N GLY A 179 9.90 -0.66 2.96
CA GLY A 179 11.33 -0.94 3.15
C GLY A 179 11.54 -1.91 4.30
N ARG A 180 12.32 -1.51 5.31
CA ARG A 180 12.56 -2.31 6.52
C ARG A 180 11.47 -2.16 7.59
N TYR A 181 10.57 -1.20 7.45
CA TYR A 181 9.59 -0.83 8.47
C TYR A 181 8.26 -1.51 8.20
N ARG A 182 7.58 -1.92 9.26
CA ARG A 182 6.19 -2.35 9.22
C ARG A 182 5.33 -1.31 9.93
N PHE A 183 4.39 -0.75 9.20
CA PHE A 183 3.30 0.04 9.76
C PHE A 183 2.03 -0.82 9.84
N VAL A 184 1.03 -0.36 10.58
CA VAL A 184 -0.30 -0.96 10.61
C VAL A 184 -1.33 0.16 10.44
N LEU A 185 -2.09 0.11 9.35
CA LEU A 185 -3.30 0.90 9.19
C LEU A 185 -4.39 0.22 10.01
N ILE A 186 -4.99 0.94 10.94
CA ILE A 186 -6.08 0.45 11.79
C ILE A 186 -7.32 1.24 11.41
N VAL A 187 -8.42 0.57 11.07
CA VAL A 187 -9.67 1.23 10.64
C VAL A 187 -10.86 0.59 11.35
N SER A 188 -11.72 1.42 11.93
CA SER A 188 -13.00 0.96 12.45
C SER A 188 -14.01 0.78 11.32
N GLY A 189 -14.72 -0.34 11.30
CA GLY A 189 -15.70 -0.65 10.26
C GLY A 189 -15.07 -1.23 8.99
N THR A 190 -15.75 -1.02 7.86
CA THR A 190 -15.26 -1.39 6.53
C THR A 190 -14.38 -0.26 5.97
N PRO A 191 -13.12 -0.53 5.57
CA PRO A 191 -12.25 0.50 5.06
C PRO A 191 -12.53 0.82 3.58
N ASN A 192 -12.27 2.06 3.18
CA ASN A 192 -12.32 2.50 1.78
C ASN A 192 -10.93 2.46 1.15
N LEU A 193 -10.31 1.27 1.05
CA LEU A 193 -8.93 1.16 0.55
C LEU A 193 -8.78 1.41 -0.96
N ASN A 194 -9.85 1.22 -1.74
CA ASN A 194 -9.81 1.41 -3.19
C ASN A 194 -10.12 2.86 -3.60
N GLN A 195 -9.30 3.80 -3.12
CA GLN A 195 -9.46 5.24 -3.42
C GLN A 195 -8.10 5.97 -3.41
N PRO A 196 -8.00 7.19 -3.95
CA PRO A 196 -6.74 7.93 -4.08
C PRO A 196 -5.94 8.05 -2.77
N ALA A 197 -6.62 8.21 -1.63
CA ALA A 197 -6.00 8.29 -0.30
C ALA A 197 -5.07 7.09 0.02
N MET A 198 -5.36 5.90 -0.49
CA MET A 198 -4.51 4.72 -0.26
C MET A 198 -3.17 4.85 -1.00
N LEU A 199 -3.21 5.31 -2.26
CA LEU A 199 -2.01 5.60 -3.02
C LEU A 199 -1.22 6.72 -2.34
N ASP A 200 -1.90 7.78 -1.89
CA ASP A 200 -1.27 8.92 -1.23
C ASP A 200 -0.59 8.52 0.09
N LEU A 201 -1.25 7.69 0.92
CA LEU A 201 -0.68 7.11 2.14
C LEU A 201 0.61 6.35 1.84
N VAL A 202 0.54 5.37 0.95
CA VAL A 202 1.66 4.48 0.65
C VAL A 202 2.83 5.25 0.04
N TRP A 203 2.55 6.13 -0.92
CA TRP A 203 3.58 6.92 -1.59
C TRP A 203 4.29 7.85 -0.62
N MET A 204 3.54 8.52 0.27
CA MET A 204 4.11 9.36 1.31
C MET A 204 5.00 8.56 2.28
N LEU A 205 4.60 7.34 2.65
CA LEU A 205 5.43 6.46 3.47
C LEU A 205 6.71 6.03 2.74
N PHE A 206 6.65 5.63 1.46
CA PHE A 206 7.85 5.29 0.68
C PHE A 206 8.82 6.46 0.56
N ARG A 207 8.32 7.68 0.37
CA ARG A 207 9.16 8.90 0.31
C ARG A 207 9.93 9.15 1.61
N ARG A 208 9.46 8.63 2.74
CA ARG A 208 10.05 8.86 4.07
C ARG A 208 10.84 7.66 4.60
N TYR A 209 10.38 6.45 4.34
CA TYR A 209 10.84 5.21 4.97
C TYR A 209 11.27 4.13 3.97
N GLY A 210 11.10 4.35 2.66
CA GLY A 210 11.37 3.38 1.60
C GLY A 210 12.84 3.13 1.31
N THR A 211 13.76 3.79 2.02
CA THR A 211 15.23 3.68 1.86
C THR A 211 15.86 2.68 2.82
#